data_AF-A0A1I1ASI5-F1
#
_entry.id   AF-A0A1I1ASI5-F1
#
_cell.length_a   1.000
_cell.length_b   1.000
_cell.length_c   1.000
_cell.angle_alpha   90.00
_cell.angle_beta   90.00
_cell.angle_gamma   90.00
#
_symmetry.space_group_name_H-M   'P 1'
#
loop_
_entity.id
_entity.type
_entity.pdbx_description
1 polymer ?
#
loop_
_entity_poly.entity_id
_entity_poly.type
_entity_poly.pdbx_seq_one_letter_code
_entity_poly.pdbx_strand_id
1 'polypeptide(L)'
;MHENKFLHRDIKPSNIYVTEQNIAVIGDFGSVKKLPDGRSSIPASSHSLLYRPPETVTHNCYGISGDIYQTGVVLFQLLGGYLPYESRAWLTRSDLKKLDSMSNETDQNAFVDQCVKTKIANGKILNFASLPPWVPDNLKRIVKRACLVDDTKRYSSASAFMAKLHECRPKTLDWRIEDGHPILLGTPSYKIVSQGGFRVQKRHDGEWRNDNSFSGKNLAELVVEISNKVQT
;
A
#
# COMPACT_ATOMS: atom_id res chain seq x y z
N MET A 1 -13.05 3.02 -17.17
CA MET A 1 -11.89 3.48 -17.97
C MET A 1 -11.30 2.37 -18.85
N HIS A 2 -10.83 1.26 -18.27
CA HIS A 2 -10.17 0.18 -19.02
C HIS A 2 -11.04 -0.49 -20.08
N GLU A 3 -12.36 -0.61 -19.87
CA GLU A 3 -13.32 -1.12 -20.88
C GLU A 3 -13.29 -0.29 -22.17
N ASN A 4 -13.06 1.02 -22.05
CA ASN A 4 -12.90 1.95 -23.17
C ASN A 4 -11.43 2.10 -23.61
N LYS A 5 -10.55 1.20 -23.16
CA LYS A 5 -9.10 1.18 -23.43
C LYS A 5 -8.33 2.43 -22.96
N PHE A 6 -8.86 3.17 -22.00
CA PHE A 6 -8.13 4.28 -21.38
C PHE A 6 -7.32 3.82 -20.18
N LEU A 7 -6.04 4.16 -20.17
CA LEU A 7 -5.13 3.97 -19.03
C LEU A 7 -5.02 5.26 -18.23
N HIS A 8 -5.02 5.19 -16.91
CA HIS A 8 -4.86 6.36 -16.04
C HIS A 8 -3.42 6.84 -15.99
N ARG A 9 -2.47 5.91 -15.78
CA ARG A 9 -1.01 6.12 -15.82
C ARG A 9 -0.41 6.93 -14.68
N ASP A 10 -1.25 7.47 -13.79
CA ASP A 10 -0.82 8.26 -12.63
C ASP A 10 -1.72 8.06 -11.40
N ILE A 11 -2.09 6.80 -11.11
CA ILE A 11 -2.84 6.47 -9.87
C ILE A 11 -1.90 6.61 -8.67
N LYS A 12 -2.22 7.54 -7.77
CA LYS A 12 -1.50 7.84 -6.53
C LYS A 12 -2.41 8.60 -5.56
N PRO A 13 -2.07 8.71 -4.26
CA PRO A 13 -2.95 9.34 -3.27
C PRO A 13 -3.34 10.78 -3.60
N SER A 14 -2.44 11.61 -4.15
CA SER A 14 -2.76 12.99 -4.53
C SER A 14 -3.80 13.12 -5.64
N ASN A 15 -4.06 12.04 -6.38
CA ASN A 15 -4.98 11.99 -7.51
C ASN A 15 -6.27 11.22 -7.13
N ILE A 16 -6.47 10.91 -5.86
CA ILE A 16 -7.68 10.31 -5.31
C ILE A 16 -8.31 11.32 -4.34
N TYR A 17 -9.46 11.84 -4.72
CA TYR A 17 -10.19 12.84 -3.95
C TYR A 17 -11.25 12.17 -3.09
N VAL A 18 -11.52 12.72 -1.91
CA VAL A 18 -12.61 12.28 -1.04
C VAL A 18 -13.65 13.39 -1.01
N THR A 19 -14.87 13.06 -1.44
CA THR A 19 -16.01 13.97 -1.43
C THR A 19 -16.54 14.18 -0.01
N GLU A 20 -17.38 15.20 0.18
CA GLU A 20 -18.07 15.45 1.46
C GLU A 20 -18.93 14.25 1.91
N GLN A 21 -19.38 13.42 0.98
CA GLN A 21 -20.14 12.19 1.25
C GLN A 21 -19.24 10.98 1.56
N ASN A 22 -17.94 11.19 1.83
CA ASN A 22 -16.94 10.15 2.07
C ASN A 22 -16.78 9.15 0.90
N ILE A 23 -17.04 9.60 -0.33
CA ILE A 23 -16.83 8.79 -1.54
C ILE A 23 -15.47 9.14 -2.13
N ALA A 24 -14.62 8.13 -2.34
CA ALA A 24 -13.35 8.26 -3.02
C ALA A 24 -13.54 8.25 -4.55
N VAL A 25 -12.95 9.24 -5.23
CA VAL A 25 -13.02 9.39 -6.69
C VAL A 25 -11.62 9.59 -7.28
N ILE A 26 -11.34 8.93 -8.40
CA ILE A 26 -10.09 9.09 -9.13
C ILE A 26 -10.19 10.37 -9.98
N GLY A 27 -9.16 11.21 -9.96
CA GLY A 27 -9.05 12.39 -10.81
C GLY A 27 -7.64 12.57 -11.38
N ASP A 28 -7.37 13.76 -11.92
CA ASP A 28 -6.17 14.09 -12.72
C ASP A 28 -5.98 13.17 -13.94
N PHE A 29 -6.65 13.54 -15.03
CA PHE A 29 -6.59 12.85 -16.30
C PHE A 29 -5.45 13.34 -17.21
N GLY A 30 -4.51 14.16 -16.70
CA GLY A 30 -3.43 14.75 -17.51
C GLY A 30 -2.46 13.72 -18.11
N SER A 31 -2.35 12.54 -17.48
CA SER A 31 -1.53 11.43 -17.97
C SER A 31 -2.30 10.39 -18.79
N VAL A 32 -3.62 10.51 -18.89
CA VAL A 32 -4.49 9.48 -19.47
C VAL A 32 -4.20 9.30 -20.95
N LYS A 33 -4.17 8.03 -21.38
CA LYS A 33 -3.94 7.70 -22.79
C LYS A 33 -4.75 6.49 -23.21
N LYS A 34 -5.28 6.53 -24.42
CA LYS A 34 -5.97 5.40 -25.04
C LYS A 34 -4.95 4.39 -25.57
N LEU A 35 -5.13 3.12 -25.24
CA LEU A 35 -4.42 2.02 -25.88
C LEU A 35 -4.89 1.89 -27.34
N PRO A 36 -3.98 1.90 -28.32
CA PRO A 36 -4.32 1.61 -29.70
C PRO A 36 -4.90 0.19 -29.86
N ASP A 37 -5.78 0.01 -30.84
CA ASP A 37 -6.31 -1.31 -31.14
C ASP A 37 -5.19 -2.30 -31.52
N GLY A 38 -5.32 -3.54 -31.06
CA GLY A 38 -4.29 -4.59 -31.23
C GLY A 38 -3.03 -4.42 -30.36
N ARG A 39 -2.92 -3.37 -29.55
CA ARG A 39 -1.78 -3.18 -28.62
C ARG A 39 -2.17 -3.44 -27.16
N SER A 40 -1.27 -4.09 -26.43
CA SER A 40 -1.39 -4.32 -24.99
C SER A 40 -0.71 -3.24 -24.14
N SER A 41 0.17 -2.44 -24.73
CA SER A 41 0.94 -1.42 -24.03
C SER A 41 1.27 -0.20 -24.91
N ILE A 42 1.68 0.86 -24.23
CA ILE A 42 2.18 2.14 -24.79
C ILE A 42 3.44 2.58 -24.02
N PRO A 43 4.21 3.57 -24.53
CA PRO A 43 5.34 4.11 -23.79
C PRO A 43 4.95 4.63 -22.39
N ALA A 44 5.83 4.43 -21.41
CA ALA A 44 5.60 4.88 -20.04
C ALA A 44 5.50 6.41 -19.93
N SER A 45 4.81 6.90 -18.90
CA SER A 45 4.83 8.31 -18.52
C SER A 45 6.05 8.60 -17.63
N SER A 46 6.43 9.88 -17.54
CA SER A 46 7.55 10.31 -16.69
C SER A 46 7.13 10.65 -15.25
N HIS A 47 5.88 10.44 -14.84
CA HIS A 47 5.37 10.92 -13.56
C HIS A 47 5.58 9.94 -12.40
N SER A 48 5.60 10.50 -11.19
CA SER A 48 5.55 9.85 -9.86
C SER A 48 6.33 8.54 -9.72
N LEU A 49 7.66 8.67 -9.60
CA LEU A 49 8.61 7.56 -9.59
C LEU A 49 8.24 6.43 -8.62
N LEU A 50 7.84 6.73 -7.38
CA LEU A 50 7.54 5.71 -6.35
C LEU A 50 6.36 4.78 -6.68
N TYR A 51 5.47 5.21 -7.57
CA TYR A 51 4.29 4.44 -7.97
C TYR A 51 4.50 3.74 -9.31
N ARG A 52 5.67 3.90 -9.93
CA ARG A 52 5.90 3.35 -11.25
C ARG A 52 5.95 1.83 -11.23
N PRO A 53 5.18 1.16 -12.12
CA PRO A 53 5.32 -0.26 -12.35
C PRO A 53 6.74 -0.62 -12.84
N PRO A 54 7.33 -1.75 -12.40
CA PRO A 54 8.69 -2.16 -12.78
C PRO A 54 8.97 -2.17 -14.28
N GLU A 55 8.01 -2.61 -15.09
CA GLU A 55 8.09 -2.67 -16.55
C GLU A 55 8.28 -1.29 -17.22
N THR A 56 7.87 -0.21 -16.55
CA THR A 56 8.11 1.16 -17.05
C THR A 56 9.58 1.58 -16.93
N VAL A 57 10.30 1.01 -15.96
CA VAL A 57 11.72 1.30 -15.71
C VAL A 57 12.59 0.40 -16.57
N THR A 58 12.20 -0.86 -16.76
CA THR A 58 13.00 -1.86 -17.48
C THR A 58 12.74 -1.88 -18.98
N HIS A 59 11.49 -1.69 -19.41
CA HIS A 59 11.09 -1.85 -20.82
C HIS A 59 10.40 -0.62 -21.41
N ASN A 60 10.25 0.46 -20.63
CA ASN A 60 9.54 1.68 -21.03
C ASN A 60 8.12 1.39 -21.57
N CYS A 61 7.44 0.38 -21.04
CA CYS A 61 6.09 0.02 -21.45
C CYS A 61 5.09 0.21 -20.31
N TYR A 62 3.84 0.48 -20.65
CA TYR A 62 2.75 0.70 -19.72
C TYR A 62 1.45 0.14 -20.32
N GLY A 63 0.75 -0.72 -19.59
CA GLY A 63 -0.54 -1.31 -19.96
C GLY A 63 -1.55 -1.25 -18.81
N ILE A 64 -2.66 -1.98 -18.93
CA ILE A 64 -3.69 -2.08 -17.88
C ILE A 64 -3.11 -2.61 -16.56
N SER A 65 -2.15 -3.55 -16.66
CA SER A 65 -1.41 -4.11 -15.52
C SER A 65 -0.65 -3.04 -14.71
N GLY A 66 -0.31 -1.91 -15.34
CA GLY A 66 0.34 -0.78 -14.69
C GLY A 66 -0.59 -0.01 -13.74
N ASP A 67 -1.84 0.24 -14.15
CA ASP A 67 -2.84 0.89 -13.29
C ASP A 67 -3.19 -0.02 -12.10
N ILE A 68 -3.20 -1.34 -12.30
CA ILE A 68 -3.41 -2.34 -11.24
C ILE A 68 -2.26 -2.30 -10.23
N TYR A 69 -1.02 -2.22 -10.71
CA TYR A 69 0.16 -2.06 -9.84
C TYR A 69 0.07 -0.80 -9.00
N GLN A 70 -0.21 0.35 -9.62
CA GLN A 70 -0.36 1.62 -8.92
C GLN A 70 -1.47 1.57 -7.85
N THR A 71 -2.61 0.96 -8.19
CA THR A 71 -3.71 0.74 -7.23
C THR A 71 -3.27 -0.15 -6.06
N GLY A 72 -2.46 -1.18 -6.33
CA GLY A 72 -1.86 -2.03 -5.29
C GLY A 72 -0.90 -1.27 -4.37
N VAL A 73 -0.07 -0.36 -4.91
CA VAL A 73 0.82 0.51 -4.11
C VAL A 73 0.02 1.46 -3.22
N VAL A 74 -1.05 2.06 -3.75
CA VAL A 74 -1.96 2.89 -2.96
C VAL A 74 -2.60 2.07 -1.84
N LEU A 75 -3.11 0.87 -2.14
CA LEU A 75 -3.71 0.00 -1.13
C LEU A 75 -2.69 -0.41 -0.06
N PHE A 76 -1.44 -0.68 -0.43
CA PHE A 76 -0.36 -0.94 0.53
C PHE A 76 -0.19 0.22 1.53
N GLN A 77 -0.20 1.47 1.05
CA GLN A 77 -0.10 2.65 1.92
C GLN A 77 -1.35 2.85 2.78
N LEU A 78 -2.55 2.67 2.22
CA LEU A 78 -3.80 2.78 2.97
C LEU A 78 -3.89 1.75 4.11
N LEU A 79 -3.21 0.62 3.96
CA LEU A 79 -3.08 -0.40 5.01
C LEU A 79 -1.99 -0.08 6.05
N GLY A 80 -1.35 1.08 5.97
CA GLY A 80 -0.29 1.51 6.89
C GLY A 80 1.12 1.06 6.49
N GLY A 81 1.31 0.62 5.25
CA GLY A 81 2.62 0.24 4.74
C GLY A 81 3.57 1.43 4.61
N TYR A 82 4.84 1.23 4.96
CA TYR A 82 5.87 2.26 4.89
C TYR A 82 6.33 2.50 3.45
N LEU A 83 5.95 3.65 2.89
CA LEU A 83 6.37 4.15 1.58
C LEU A 83 6.72 5.65 1.68
N PRO A 84 7.93 6.00 2.12
CA PRO A 84 8.31 7.40 2.36
C PRO A 84 8.43 8.19 1.05
N TYR A 85 7.92 9.41 1.05
CA TYR A 85 8.08 10.36 -0.07
C TYR A 85 9.48 11.00 -0.10
N GLU A 86 10.17 11.03 1.03
CA GLU A 86 11.52 11.56 1.11
C GLU A 86 12.50 10.69 0.32
N SER A 87 13.16 11.29 -0.66
CA SER A 87 14.04 10.58 -1.60
C SER A 87 15.25 9.94 -0.91
N ARG A 88 15.80 10.59 0.12
CA ARG A 88 16.92 10.10 0.93
C ARG A 88 16.58 8.84 1.73
N ALA A 89 15.30 8.62 2.07
CA ALA A 89 14.87 7.41 2.79
C ALA A 89 15.08 6.12 1.97
N TRP A 90 15.32 6.25 0.66
CA TRP A 90 15.58 5.14 -0.25
C TRP A 90 17.08 4.84 -0.43
N LEU A 91 17.96 5.57 0.23
CA LEU A 91 19.40 5.44 0.07
C LEU A 91 20.01 4.58 1.17
N THR A 92 20.97 3.74 0.82
CA THR A 92 21.82 3.08 1.82
C THR A 92 22.80 4.09 2.45
N ARG A 93 23.46 3.70 3.55
CA ARG A 93 24.54 4.52 4.14
C ARG A 93 25.65 4.84 3.12
N SER A 94 25.96 3.91 2.23
CA SER A 94 26.96 4.11 1.18
C SER A 94 26.45 5.06 0.08
N ASP A 95 25.18 4.94 -0.30
CA ASP A 95 24.57 5.85 -1.27
C ASP A 95 24.51 7.28 -0.72
N LEU A 96 24.20 7.47 0.56
CA LEU A 96 24.19 8.79 1.21
C LEU A 96 25.58 9.44 1.17
N LYS A 97 26.64 8.71 1.53
CA LYS A 97 28.02 9.22 1.43
C LYS A 97 28.37 9.65 0.00
N LYS A 98 27.95 8.85 -0.98
CA LYS A 98 28.18 9.17 -2.39
C LYS A 98 27.40 10.40 -2.82
N LEU A 99 26.13 10.51 -2.43
CA LEU A 99 25.28 11.68 -2.69
C LEU A 99 25.89 12.95 -2.10
N ASP A 100 26.30 12.90 -0.82
CA ASP A 100 26.86 14.05 -0.10
C ASP A 100 28.23 14.50 -0.66
N SER A 101 28.91 13.64 -1.43
CA SER A 101 30.16 14.00 -2.14
C SER A 101 29.96 14.66 -3.50
N MET A 102 28.73 14.67 -4.03
CA MET A 102 28.42 15.30 -5.32
C MET A 102 28.25 16.81 -5.16
N SER A 103 28.86 17.57 -6.06
CA SER A 103 28.88 19.04 -6.00
C SER A 103 27.67 19.72 -6.64
N ASN A 104 26.92 19.04 -7.52
CA ASN A 104 25.78 19.62 -8.21
C ASN A 104 24.48 18.86 -7.93
N GLU A 105 23.39 19.61 -7.85
CA GLU A 105 22.06 19.11 -7.49
C GLU A 105 21.45 18.22 -8.58
N THR A 106 21.77 18.47 -9.86
CA THR A 106 21.25 17.68 -10.98
C THR A 106 21.75 16.24 -10.92
N ASP A 107 23.04 16.02 -10.67
CA ASP A 107 23.66 14.71 -10.53
C ASP A 107 23.17 14.02 -9.26
N GLN A 108 22.98 14.77 -8.17
CA GLN A 108 22.37 14.26 -6.95
C GLN A 108 20.97 13.70 -7.26
N ASN A 109 20.11 14.49 -7.89
CA ASN A 109 18.75 14.06 -8.25
C ASN A 109 18.76 12.85 -9.20
N ALA A 110 19.61 12.86 -10.22
CA ALA A 110 19.75 11.73 -11.15
C ALA A 110 20.24 10.45 -10.44
N PHE A 111 21.17 10.58 -9.49
CA PHE A 111 21.66 9.47 -8.69
C PHE A 111 20.57 8.88 -7.81
N VAL A 112 19.82 9.72 -7.08
CA VAL A 112 18.71 9.25 -6.24
C VAL A 112 17.63 8.58 -7.07
N ASP A 113 17.24 9.18 -8.20
CA ASP A 113 16.30 8.59 -9.15
C ASP A 113 16.78 7.21 -9.61
N GLN A 114 18.06 7.07 -9.92
CA GLN A 114 18.63 5.80 -10.35
C GLN A 114 18.61 4.73 -9.24
N CYS A 115 18.89 5.12 -8.00
CA CYS A 115 18.76 4.23 -6.84
C CYS A 115 17.30 3.75 -6.66
N VAL A 116 16.33 4.66 -6.75
CA VAL A 116 14.91 4.34 -6.63
C VAL A 116 14.44 3.46 -7.79
N LYS A 117 14.81 3.79 -9.04
CA LYS A 117 14.54 2.97 -10.24
C LYS A 117 15.10 1.54 -10.08
N THR A 118 16.30 1.41 -9.54
CA THR A 118 16.91 0.10 -9.28
C THR A 118 16.08 -0.70 -8.26
N LYS A 119 15.54 -0.07 -7.22
CA LYS A 119 14.65 -0.76 -6.27
C LYS A 119 13.32 -1.16 -6.92
N ILE A 120 12.74 -0.29 -7.74
CA ILE A 120 11.50 -0.56 -8.48
C ILE A 120 11.69 -1.77 -9.40
N ALA A 121 12.73 -1.77 -10.24
CA ALA A 121 13.02 -2.86 -11.16
C ALA A 121 13.20 -4.22 -10.44
N ASN A 122 13.75 -4.20 -9.22
CA ASN A 122 13.97 -5.39 -8.40
C ASN A 122 12.77 -5.76 -7.50
N GLY A 123 11.65 -5.03 -7.56
CA GLY A 123 10.48 -5.28 -6.70
C GLY A 123 10.72 -5.01 -5.22
N LYS A 124 11.72 -4.17 -4.88
CA LYS A 124 12.15 -3.86 -3.51
C LYS A 124 11.56 -2.57 -2.95
N ILE A 125 10.59 -1.97 -3.64
CA ILE A 125 9.96 -0.72 -3.22
C ILE A 125 8.94 -0.93 -2.09
N LEU A 126 8.23 -2.07 -2.07
CA LEU A 126 7.21 -2.38 -1.07
C LEU A 126 7.76 -3.29 0.03
N ASN A 127 7.92 -2.74 1.24
CA ASN A 127 8.29 -3.52 2.42
C ASN A 127 7.04 -4.07 3.12
N PHE A 128 6.58 -5.27 2.75
CA PHE A 128 5.41 -5.90 3.38
C PHE A 128 5.58 -6.22 4.88
N ALA A 129 6.81 -6.25 5.40
CA ALA A 129 7.05 -6.40 6.83
C ALA A 129 6.74 -5.12 7.62
N SER A 130 6.59 -3.97 6.95
CA SER A 130 6.17 -2.71 7.57
C SER A 130 4.67 -2.61 7.79
N LEU A 131 3.87 -3.52 7.21
CA LEU A 131 2.42 -3.50 7.41
C LEU A 131 2.08 -3.80 8.88
N PRO A 132 1.09 -3.12 9.44
CA PRO A 132 0.62 -3.40 10.79
C PRO A 132 0.17 -4.86 10.97
N PRO A 133 0.29 -5.41 12.18
CA PRO A 133 0.00 -6.82 12.45
C PRO A 133 -1.47 -7.20 12.23
N TRP A 134 -2.40 -6.23 12.30
CA TRP A 134 -3.83 -6.45 12.02
C TRP A 134 -4.17 -6.57 10.55
N VAL A 135 -3.24 -6.31 9.64
CA VAL A 135 -3.47 -6.56 8.21
C VAL A 135 -3.42 -8.07 7.98
N PRO A 136 -4.51 -8.70 7.52
CA PRO A 136 -4.56 -10.15 7.40
C PRO A 136 -3.78 -10.65 6.19
N ASP A 137 -3.26 -11.87 6.26
CA ASP A 137 -2.35 -12.42 5.24
C ASP A 137 -3.01 -12.63 3.87
N ASN A 138 -4.31 -12.88 3.82
CA ASN A 138 -5.05 -12.89 2.56
C ASN A 138 -5.01 -11.52 1.86
N LEU A 139 -5.20 -10.43 2.59
CA LEU A 139 -5.12 -9.07 2.05
C LEU A 139 -3.69 -8.72 1.64
N LYS A 140 -2.68 -9.11 2.44
CA LYS A 140 -1.26 -8.99 2.04
C LYS A 140 -0.98 -9.72 0.73
N ARG A 141 -1.49 -10.95 0.55
CA ARG A 141 -1.32 -11.72 -0.70
C ARG A 141 -1.98 -11.05 -1.90
N ILE A 142 -3.16 -10.46 -1.69
CA ILE A 142 -3.89 -9.72 -2.72
C ILE A 142 -3.07 -8.51 -3.19
N VAL A 143 -2.57 -7.70 -2.26
CA VAL A 143 -1.70 -6.54 -2.56
C VAL A 143 -0.39 -6.99 -3.22
N LYS A 144 0.27 -8.03 -2.70
CA LYS A 144 1.49 -8.60 -3.29
C LYS A 144 1.28 -9.01 -4.74
N ARG A 145 0.16 -9.67 -5.05
CA ARG A 145 -0.17 -10.10 -6.42
C ARG A 145 -0.36 -8.91 -7.35
N ALA A 146 -1.06 -7.86 -6.92
CA ALA A 146 -1.21 -6.64 -7.70
C ALA A 146 0.15 -5.96 -8.00
N CYS A 147 1.13 -6.14 -7.11
CA CYS A 147 2.43 -5.48 -7.18
C CYS A 147 3.60 -6.37 -7.64
N LEU A 148 3.32 -7.50 -8.30
CA LEU A 148 4.39 -8.38 -8.82
C LEU A 148 5.22 -7.68 -9.89
N VAL A 149 6.53 -7.98 -9.94
CA VAL A 149 7.45 -7.45 -10.97
C VAL A 149 7.05 -7.93 -12.36
N ASP A 150 6.75 -9.23 -12.48
CA ASP A 150 6.18 -9.84 -13.68
C ASP A 150 4.71 -9.42 -13.80
N ASP A 151 4.44 -8.50 -14.71
CA ASP A 151 3.14 -7.86 -14.88
C ASP A 151 2.07 -8.84 -15.38
N THR A 152 2.47 -9.90 -16.08
CA THR A 152 1.57 -10.97 -16.57
C THR A 152 0.97 -11.81 -15.44
N LYS A 153 1.62 -11.83 -14.26
CA LYS A 153 1.16 -12.57 -13.07
C LYS A 153 0.25 -11.75 -12.15
N ARG A 154 0.07 -10.45 -12.44
CA ARG A 154 -0.86 -9.58 -11.71
C ARG A 154 -2.31 -9.99 -12.00
N TYR A 155 -3.26 -9.22 -11.48
CA TYR A 155 -4.67 -9.40 -11.85
C TYR A 155 -4.87 -9.04 -13.32
N SER A 156 -5.66 -9.83 -14.04
CA SER A 156 -5.93 -9.62 -15.47
C SER A 156 -6.78 -8.37 -15.76
N SER A 157 -7.50 -7.87 -14.76
CA SER A 157 -8.32 -6.66 -14.85
C SER A 157 -8.53 -6.02 -13.48
N ALA A 158 -8.95 -4.75 -13.48
CA ALA A 158 -9.38 -4.06 -12.28
C ALA A 158 -10.55 -4.80 -11.59
N SER A 159 -11.50 -5.33 -12.36
CA SER A 159 -12.64 -6.10 -11.82
C SER A 159 -12.18 -7.40 -11.15
N ALA A 160 -11.18 -8.10 -11.69
CA ALA A 160 -10.61 -9.29 -11.06
C ALA A 160 -9.90 -8.96 -9.75
N PHE A 161 -9.21 -7.82 -9.68
CA PHE A 161 -8.60 -7.33 -8.44
C PHE A 161 -9.67 -6.96 -7.40
N MET A 162 -10.68 -6.19 -7.81
CA MET A 162 -11.82 -5.79 -6.98
C MET A 162 -12.59 -7.00 -6.43
N ALA A 163 -12.82 -8.03 -7.25
CA ALA A 163 -13.46 -9.26 -6.81
C ALA A 163 -12.71 -9.92 -5.64
N LYS A 164 -11.38 -9.96 -5.69
CA LYS A 164 -10.57 -10.50 -4.58
C LYS A 164 -10.65 -9.65 -3.30
N LEU A 165 -10.75 -8.33 -3.42
CA LEU A 165 -10.99 -7.46 -2.27
C LEU A 165 -12.38 -7.69 -1.67
N HIS A 166 -13.40 -7.88 -2.50
CA HIS A 166 -14.75 -8.22 -2.03
C HIS A 166 -14.79 -9.58 -1.32
N GLU A 167 -14.13 -10.60 -1.86
CA GLU A 167 -14.04 -11.93 -1.25
C GLU A 167 -13.38 -11.90 0.14
N CYS A 168 -12.40 -11.03 0.37
CA CYS A 168 -11.73 -10.94 1.68
C CYS A 168 -12.44 -10.05 2.70
N ARG A 169 -13.32 -9.14 2.24
CA ARG A 169 -13.96 -8.12 3.09
C ARG A 169 -14.71 -8.69 4.30
N PRO A 170 -15.55 -9.75 4.19
CA PRO A 170 -16.31 -10.26 5.34
C PRO A 170 -15.43 -10.79 6.49
N LYS A 171 -14.19 -11.19 6.20
CA LYS A 171 -13.25 -11.73 7.18
C LYS A 171 -12.24 -10.68 7.68
N THR A 172 -12.32 -9.46 7.16
CA THR A 172 -11.41 -8.38 7.52
C THR A 172 -12.02 -7.60 8.69
N LEU A 173 -11.28 -7.54 9.80
CA LEU A 173 -11.69 -6.85 11.01
C LEU A 173 -11.43 -5.33 10.90
N ASP A 174 -12.31 -4.50 11.47
CA ASP A 174 -12.22 -3.03 11.42
C ASP A 174 -11.27 -2.49 12.50
N TRP A 175 -9.97 -2.67 12.26
CA TRP A 175 -8.91 -2.10 13.08
C TRP A 175 -8.62 -0.64 12.71
N ARG A 176 -8.50 0.21 13.72
CA ARG A 176 -8.20 1.64 13.60
C ARG A 176 -7.11 2.06 14.57
N ILE A 177 -6.55 3.24 14.34
CA ILE A 177 -5.64 3.90 15.28
C ILE A 177 -6.36 5.12 15.84
N GLU A 178 -6.56 5.16 17.16
CA GLU A 178 -7.12 6.30 17.89
C GLU A 178 -6.16 6.64 19.03
N ASP A 179 -5.73 7.90 19.13
CA ASP A 179 -4.77 8.38 20.14
C ASP A 179 -3.48 7.54 20.23
N GLY A 180 -3.00 7.03 19.08
CA GLY A 180 -1.82 6.17 19.01
C GLY A 180 -2.03 4.71 19.45
N HIS A 181 -3.27 4.32 19.73
CA HIS A 181 -3.63 2.97 20.16
C HIS A 181 -4.42 2.21 19.08
N PRO A 182 -4.05 0.96 18.78
CA PRO A 182 -4.85 0.08 17.94
C PRO A 182 -6.17 -0.28 18.61
N ILE A 183 -7.27 -0.05 17.89
CA ILE A 183 -8.64 -0.34 18.34
C ILE A 183 -9.32 -1.21 17.30
N LEU A 184 -9.82 -2.37 17.73
CA LEU A 184 -10.77 -3.16 16.97
C LEU A 184 -12.18 -2.68 17.29
N LEU A 185 -12.88 -2.16 16.29
CA LEU A 185 -14.30 -1.84 16.40
C LEU A 185 -15.15 -3.10 16.17
N GLY A 186 -16.14 -3.32 17.03
CA GLY A 186 -17.06 -4.45 16.93
C GLY A 186 -17.94 -4.57 18.16
N THR A 187 -18.64 -5.70 18.27
CA THR A 187 -19.41 -6.04 19.48
C THR A 187 -18.93 -7.41 19.97
N PRO A 188 -17.96 -7.47 20.90
CA PRO A 188 -17.33 -6.35 21.62
C PRO A 188 -16.18 -5.65 20.88
N SER A 189 -15.89 -4.40 21.23
CA SER A 189 -14.68 -3.66 20.79
C SER A 189 -13.50 -3.90 21.73
N TYR A 190 -12.28 -3.87 21.17
CA TYR A 190 -11.02 -4.04 21.90
C TYR A 190 -10.04 -2.91 21.60
N LYS A 191 -9.19 -2.56 22.56
CA LYS A 191 -8.11 -1.57 22.42
C LYS A 191 -6.82 -2.14 23.01
N ILE A 192 -5.71 -1.95 22.31
CA ILE A 192 -4.37 -2.35 22.78
C ILE A 192 -3.61 -1.10 23.22
N VAL A 193 -3.15 -1.10 24.47
CA VAL A 193 -2.38 0.01 25.07
C VAL A 193 -0.98 -0.48 25.41
N SER A 194 0.05 0.34 25.19
CA SER A 194 1.48 -0.02 25.32
C SER A 194 2.23 0.68 26.46
N GLN A 195 1.54 1.38 27.36
CA GLN A 195 2.17 2.12 28.47
C GLN A 195 2.70 1.17 29.57
N GLY A 196 4.02 0.98 29.62
CA GLY A 196 4.68 0.10 30.60
C GLY A 196 4.57 -1.40 30.28
N GLY A 197 4.17 -1.74 29.05
CA GLY A 197 3.84 -3.10 28.61
C GLY A 197 2.57 -3.11 27.77
N PHE A 198 2.29 -4.22 27.09
CA PHE A 198 1.05 -4.37 26.32
C PHE A 198 -0.09 -4.85 27.22
N ARG A 199 -1.24 -4.17 27.14
CA ARG A 199 -2.49 -4.55 27.79
C ARG A 199 -3.66 -4.42 26.84
N VAL A 200 -4.66 -5.29 26.98
CA VAL A 200 -5.90 -5.23 26.22
C VAL A 200 -7.00 -4.63 27.10
N GLN A 201 -7.78 -3.73 26.51
CA GLN A 201 -8.99 -3.19 27.10
C GLN A 201 -10.18 -3.58 26.24
N LYS A 202 -11.28 -3.98 26.87
CA LYS A 202 -12.57 -4.27 26.23
C LYS A 202 -13.54 -3.13 26.51
N ARG A 203 -14.35 -2.75 25.53
CA ARG A 203 -15.38 -1.72 25.72
C ARG A 203 -16.60 -2.31 26.43
N HIS A 204 -17.04 -1.66 27.51
CA HIS A 204 -18.20 -2.02 28.32
C HIS A 204 -18.96 -0.74 28.69
N ASP A 205 -20.23 -0.62 28.32
CA ASP A 205 -21.08 0.56 28.56
C ASP A 205 -20.43 1.90 28.18
N GLY A 206 -19.71 1.92 27.05
CA GLY A 206 -19.02 3.10 26.55
C GLY A 206 -17.61 3.31 27.10
N GLU A 207 -17.26 2.68 28.22
CA GLU A 207 -15.96 2.80 28.89
C GLU A 207 -14.99 1.67 28.53
N TRP A 208 -13.68 1.94 28.65
CA TRP A 208 -12.63 0.95 28.44
C TRP A 208 -12.23 0.31 29.78
N ARG A 209 -12.35 -1.02 29.90
CA ARG A 209 -11.92 -1.78 31.08
C ARG A 209 -10.86 -2.79 30.68
N ASN A 210 -9.86 -3.03 31.54
CA ASN A 210 -8.83 -4.04 31.28
C ASN A 210 -9.46 -5.43 31.12
N ASP A 211 -9.03 -6.16 30.10
CA ASP A 211 -9.43 -7.54 29.85
C ASP A 211 -8.19 -8.43 30.00
N ASN A 212 -8.13 -9.17 31.11
CA ASN A 212 -6.99 -10.02 31.46
C ASN A 212 -7.05 -11.40 30.80
N SER A 213 -8.00 -11.64 29.87
CA SER A 213 -8.10 -12.92 29.14
C SER A 213 -7.11 -13.05 27.98
N PHE A 214 -6.30 -12.01 27.74
CA PHE A 214 -5.27 -11.98 26.71
C PHE A 214 -3.88 -11.98 27.36
N SER A 215 -2.94 -12.73 26.78
CA SER A 215 -1.60 -12.94 27.35
C SER A 215 -0.45 -12.71 26.38
N GLY A 216 -0.75 -12.25 25.16
CA GLY A 216 0.25 -11.89 24.15
C GLY A 216 1.28 -10.88 24.66
N LYS A 217 2.55 -11.14 24.35
CA LYS A 217 3.72 -10.39 24.82
C LYS A 217 4.07 -9.19 23.96
N ASN A 218 3.51 -9.15 22.75
CA ASN A 218 3.71 -8.08 21.79
C ASN A 218 2.41 -7.80 21.04
N LEU A 219 2.40 -6.71 20.28
CA LEU A 219 1.25 -6.26 19.52
C LEU A 219 0.70 -7.32 18.54
N ALA A 220 1.59 -8.08 17.88
CA ALA A 220 1.17 -9.06 16.89
C ALA A 220 0.44 -10.26 17.53
N GLU A 221 0.97 -10.77 18.64
CA GLU A 221 0.34 -11.85 19.41
C GLU A 221 -1.05 -11.43 19.90
N LEU A 222 -1.18 -10.23 20.48
CA LEU A 222 -2.47 -9.73 20.96
C LEU A 222 -3.51 -9.55 19.84
N VAL A 223 -3.08 -9.05 18.68
CA VAL A 223 -3.96 -8.93 17.52
C VAL A 223 -4.50 -10.29 17.09
N VAL A 224 -3.66 -11.34 17.09
CA VAL A 224 -4.07 -12.71 16.74
C VAL A 224 -5.06 -13.26 17.78
N GLU A 225 -4.75 -13.13 19.07
CA GLU A 225 -5.64 -13.59 20.14
C GLU A 225 -7.02 -12.91 20.09
N ILE A 226 -7.04 -11.58 19.91
CA ILE A 226 -8.29 -10.80 19.77
C ILE A 226 -9.05 -11.24 18.51
N SER A 227 -8.36 -11.40 17.39
CA SER A 227 -9.00 -11.79 16.13
C SER A 227 -9.66 -13.16 16.22
N ASN A 228 -8.98 -14.13 16.84
CA ASN A 228 -9.53 -15.47 17.05
C ASN A 228 -10.78 -15.43 17.93
N LYS A 229 -10.77 -14.63 19.00
CA LYS A 229 -11.89 -14.51 19.95
C LYS A 229 -13.14 -13.86 19.34
N VAL A 230 -12.98 -12.98 18.35
CA VAL A 230 -14.10 -12.29 17.68
C VAL A 230 -14.68 -13.12 16.53
N GLN A 231 -13.90 -14.06 15.99
CA GLN A 231 -14.32 -14.91 14.88
C GLN A 231 -14.87 -16.28 15.30
N THR A 232 -14.71 -16.67 16.56
CA THR A 232 -15.42 -17.80 17.21
C THR A 232 -16.82 -17.41 17.62
#